data_AF-A0A9Q8ZCB8-F1
#
_entry.id   AF-A0A9Q8ZCB8-F1
#
_cell.length_a   1.000
_cell.length_b   1.000
_cell.length_c   1.000
_cell.angle_alpha   90.00
_cell.angle_beta   90.00
_cell.angle_gamma   90.00
#
_symmetry.space_group_name_H-M   'P 1'
#
loop_
_entity.id
_entity.type
_entity.pdbx_description
1 polymer ?
#
loop_
_entity_poly.entity_id
_entity_poly.type
_entity_poly.pdbx_seq_one_letter_code
_entity_poly.pdbx_strand_id
1 'polypeptide(L)'
;MSTTTANSKSDPAFPSTSAQLQSLERRMSALSIRVATDRADAREKLTLVPRIWTRDSVYTEQLEQFQISIEQTWIGLRGASMKKKESYVETMEGVYEKMITTFKAEGWL
;
A
#
# COMPACT_ATOMS: atom_id res chain seq x y z
N MET A 1 -52.16 29.41 -7.44
CA MET A 1 -51.31 28.34 -8.01
C MET A 1 -49.87 28.75 -7.78
N SER A 2 -49.18 28.09 -6.84
CA SER A 2 -47.76 28.38 -6.56
C SER A 2 -47.00 27.07 -6.65
N THR A 3 -46.19 26.94 -7.70
CA THR A 3 -45.27 25.82 -7.91
C THR A 3 -44.01 26.06 -7.10
N THR A 4 -43.86 25.35 -5.99
CA THR A 4 -42.59 25.29 -5.24
C THR A 4 -41.64 24.36 -5.96
N THR A 5 -40.61 24.93 -6.58
CA THR A 5 -39.47 24.23 -7.15
C THR A 5 -38.65 23.61 -6.02
N ALA A 6 -38.68 22.28 -5.88
CA ALA A 6 -37.79 21.55 -4.99
C ALA A 6 -36.37 21.57 -5.56
N ASN A 7 -35.50 22.38 -4.94
CA ASN A 7 -34.07 22.39 -5.22
C ASN A 7 -33.46 21.09 -4.65
N SER A 8 -33.31 20.07 -5.49
CA SER A 8 -32.60 18.82 -5.13
C SER A 8 -31.12 19.15 -4.98
N LYS A 9 -30.74 19.51 -3.76
CA LYS A 9 -29.35 19.57 -3.33
C LYS A 9 -28.86 18.11 -3.32
N SER A 10 -28.08 17.75 -4.32
CA SER A 10 -27.47 16.42 -4.45
C SER A 10 -26.72 16.09 -3.15
N ASP A 11 -27.22 15.11 -2.40
CA ASP A 11 -26.47 14.55 -1.28
C ASP A 11 -25.13 14.04 -1.82
N PRO A 12 -24.00 14.24 -1.10
CA PRO A 12 -22.75 13.63 -1.49
C PRO A 12 -22.96 12.12 -1.50
N ALA A 13 -22.89 11.51 -2.69
CA ALA A 13 -23.07 10.09 -2.86
C ALA A 13 -22.03 9.37 -1.98
N PHE A 14 -22.48 8.81 -0.86
CA PHE A 14 -21.65 7.94 -0.04
C PHE A 14 -21.17 6.80 -0.94
N PRO A 15 -19.84 6.57 -1.06
CA PRO A 15 -19.34 5.53 -1.94
C PRO A 15 -19.93 4.19 -1.48
N SER A 16 -20.50 3.44 -2.42
CA SER A 16 -21.02 2.11 -2.11
C SER A 16 -19.90 1.24 -1.54
N THR A 17 -20.26 0.26 -0.71
CA THR A 17 -19.29 -0.69 -0.12
C THR A 17 -18.41 -1.35 -1.20
N SER A 18 -18.96 -1.55 -2.42
CA SER A 18 -18.19 -2.05 -3.56
C SER A 18 -17.15 -1.04 -4.08
N ALA A 19 -17.51 0.24 -4.18
CA ALA A 19 -16.58 1.29 -4.62
C ALA A 19 -15.47 1.50 -3.57
N GLN A 20 -15.81 1.43 -2.29
CA GLN A 20 -14.84 1.46 -1.20
C GLN A 20 -13.86 0.27 -1.28
N LEU A 21 -14.37 -0.95 -1.47
CA LEU A 21 -13.53 -2.13 -1.60
C LEU A 21 -12.54 -2.00 -2.78
N GLN A 22 -13.02 -1.59 -3.95
CA GLN A 22 -12.15 -1.38 -5.12
C GLN A 22 -11.09 -0.30 -4.87
N SER A 23 -11.44 0.76 -4.14
CA SER A 23 -10.47 1.79 -3.75
C SER A 23 -9.36 1.21 -2.87
N LEU A 24 -9.72 0.39 -1.87
CA LEU A 24 -8.73 -0.27 -1.01
C LEU A 24 -7.86 -1.27 -1.77
N GLU A 25 -8.44 -2.05 -2.69
CA GLU A 25 -7.70 -2.97 -3.55
C GLU A 25 -6.67 -2.25 -4.42
N ARG A 26 -7.05 -1.09 -4.98
CA ARG A 26 -6.11 -0.24 -5.74
C ARG A 26 -4.99 0.29 -4.86
N ARG A 27 -5.30 0.77 -3.65
CA ARG A 27 -4.29 1.26 -2.69
C ARG A 27 -3.31 0.17 -2.30
N MET A 28 -3.79 -1.03 -1.98
CA MET A 28 -2.91 -2.16 -1.65
C MET A 28 -2.04 -2.59 -2.84
N SER A 29 -2.61 -2.62 -4.04
CA SER A 29 -1.84 -2.92 -5.27
C SER A 29 -0.76 -1.87 -5.51
N ALA A 30 -1.10 -0.58 -5.37
CA ALA A 30 -0.14 0.51 -5.50
C ALA A 30 0.94 0.46 -4.41
N LEU A 31 0.59 0.10 -3.17
CA LEU A 31 1.55 -0.10 -2.10
C LEU A 31 2.53 -1.24 -2.43
N SER A 32 2.04 -2.41 -2.85
CA SER A 32 2.91 -3.53 -3.23
C SER A 32 3.85 -3.17 -4.38
N ILE A 33 3.35 -2.46 -5.40
CA ILE A 33 4.19 -1.96 -6.50
C ILE A 33 5.28 -1.01 -5.99
N ARG A 34 4.93 -0.03 -5.15
CA ARG A 34 5.92 0.92 -4.59
C ARG A 34 7.01 0.21 -3.79
N VAL A 35 6.65 -0.75 -2.94
CA VAL A 35 7.61 -1.57 -2.19
C VAL A 35 8.53 -2.34 -3.13
N ALA A 36 7.97 -2.96 -4.18
CA ALA A 36 8.75 -3.71 -5.16
C ALA A 36 9.73 -2.83 -5.94
N THR A 37 9.31 -1.62 -6.34
CA THR A 37 10.14 -0.63 -7.02
C THR A 37 11.30 -0.18 -6.11
N ASP A 38 11.02 0.27 -4.89
CA ASP A 38 12.08 0.70 -3.96
C ASP A 38 13.07 -0.44 -3.66
N ARG A 39 12.57 -1.68 -3.56
CA ARG A 39 13.44 -2.84 -3.40
C ARG A 39 14.35 -3.02 -4.62
N ALA A 40 13.82 -2.91 -5.83
CA ALA A 40 14.61 -3.02 -7.04
C ALA A 40 15.68 -1.92 -7.11
N ASP A 41 15.31 -0.67 -6.84
CA ASP A 41 16.23 0.48 -6.83
C ASP A 41 17.33 0.31 -5.78
N ALA A 42 16.98 -0.16 -4.57
CA ALA A 42 17.96 -0.50 -3.54
C ALA A 42 18.91 -1.61 -4.00
N ARG A 43 18.38 -2.67 -4.64
CA ARG A 43 19.21 -3.76 -5.18
C ARG A 43 20.18 -3.27 -6.25
N GLU A 44 19.78 -2.34 -7.12
CA GLU A 44 20.66 -1.81 -8.18
C GLU A 44 21.86 -1.05 -7.64
N LYS A 45 21.74 -0.42 -6.46
CA LYS A 45 22.84 0.29 -5.80
C LYS A 45 23.83 -0.65 -5.12
N LEU A 46 23.47 -1.91 -4.89
CA LEU A 46 24.35 -2.89 -4.25
C LEU A 46 25.37 -3.44 -5.25
N THR A 47 26.62 -3.54 -4.80
CA THR A 47 27.66 -4.22 -5.57
C THR A 47 27.31 -5.70 -5.67
N LEU A 48 27.37 -6.25 -6.89
CA LEU A 48 27.13 -7.66 -7.12
C LEU A 48 28.19 -8.48 -6.38
N VAL A 49 27.77 -9.37 -5.48
CA VAL A 49 28.69 -10.27 -4.77
C VAL A 49 29.01 -11.45 -5.69
N PRO A 50 30.25 -11.57 -6.25
CA PRO A 50 30.55 -12.52 -7.34
C PRO A 50 30.43 -14.00 -6.95
N ARG A 51 30.45 -14.29 -5.66
CA ARG A 51 30.43 -15.66 -5.14
C ARG A 51 29.02 -16.24 -5.03
N ILE A 52 28.03 -15.39 -4.82
CA ILE A 52 26.62 -15.77 -4.59
C ILE A 52 25.68 -15.22 -5.65
N TRP A 53 26.15 -14.31 -6.52
CA TRP A 53 25.38 -13.64 -7.57
C TRP A 53 24.10 -12.95 -7.07
N THR A 54 24.07 -12.56 -5.79
CA THR A 54 22.97 -11.82 -5.20
C THR A 54 23.37 -10.37 -4.94
N ARG A 55 22.34 -9.52 -4.94
CA ARG A 55 22.39 -8.11 -4.53
C ARG A 55 21.36 -7.96 -3.42
N ASP A 56 21.65 -8.53 -2.26
CA ASP A 56 20.76 -8.44 -1.11
C ASP A 56 21.43 -7.74 0.06
N SER A 57 20.67 -6.88 0.71
CA SER A 57 21.00 -6.25 1.98
C SER A 57 19.86 -6.48 2.95
N VAL A 58 20.10 -6.15 4.23
CA VAL A 58 19.06 -6.16 5.26
C VAL A 58 17.82 -5.35 4.82
N TYR A 59 18.02 -4.28 4.06
CA TYR A 59 16.94 -3.41 3.58
C TYR A 59 16.09 -4.05 2.48
N THR A 60 16.74 -4.68 1.50
CA THR A 60 16.02 -5.34 0.39
C THR A 60 15.25 -6.55 0.92
N GLU A 61 15.81 -7.24 1.91
CA GLU A 61 15.13 -8.33 2.64
C GLU A 61 13.94 -7.79 3.45
N GLN A 62 14.10 -6.68 4.18
CA GLN A 62 12.98 -6.08 4.93
C GLN A 62 11.82 -5.64 4.01
N LEU A 63 12.12 -5.05 2.85
CA LEU A 63 11.10 -4.68 1.85
C LEU A 63 10.41 -5.93 1.27
N GLU A 64 11.17 -7.00 1.02
CA GLU A 64 10.61 -8.27 0.57
C GLU A 64 9.67 -8.90 1.61
N GLN A 65 10.11 -8.98 2.86
CA GLN A 65 9.29 -9.51 3.95
C GLN A 65 8.05 -8.65 4.19
N PHE A 66 8.17 -7.33 4.08
CA PHE A 66 7.04 -6.42 4.16
C PHE A 66 6.04 -6.67 3.00
N GLN A 67 6.52 -6.78 1.76
CA GLN A 67 5.69 -7.08 0.59
C GLN A 67 4.91 -8.40 0.76
N ILE A 68 5.60 -9.47 1.20
CA ILE A 68 4.99 -10.78 1.45
C ILE A 68 3.92 -10.67 2.54
N SER A 69 4.24 -10.00 3.65
CA SER A 69 3.33 -9.81 4.79
C SER A 69 2.04 -9.07 4.37
N ILE A 70 2.17 -8.01 3.56
CA ILE A 70 1.00 -7.25 3.11
C ILE A 70 0.08 -8.06 2.20
N GLU A 71 0.66 -8.83 1.28
CA GLU A 71 -0.10 -9.63 0.32
C GLU A 71 -0.82 -10.79 1.01
N GLN A 72 -0.12 -11.51 1.90
CA GLN A 72 -0.70 -12.63 2.65
C GLN A 72 -1.84 -12.16 3.57
N THR A 73 -1.62 -11.07 4.31
CA THR A 73 -2.64 -10.56 5.23
C THR A 73 -3.84 -10.00 4.46
N TRP A 74 -3.62 -9.29 3.34
CA TRP A 74 -4.71 -8.78 2.50
C TRP A 74 -5.59 -9.92 1.96
N ILE A 75 -4.99 -11.03 1.52
CA ILE A 75 -5.73 -12.24 1.12
C ILE A 75 -6.54 -12.79 2.30
N GLY A 76 -5.94 -12.85 3.49
CA GLY A 76 -6.62 -13.30 4.72
C GLY A 76 -7.78 -12.40 5.14
N LEU A 77 -7.79 -11.13 4.73
CA LEU A 77 -8.85 -10.16 5.06
C LEU A 77 -10.03 -10.16 4.09
N ARG A 78 -10.08 -11.03 3.08
CA ARG A 78 -11.19 -11.09 2.10
C ARG A 78 -12.57 -11.15 2.77
N GLY A 79 -12.75 -11.98 3.80
CA GLY A 79 -14.00 -12.11 4.56
C GLY A 79 -14.19 -11.09 5.70
N ALA A 80 -13.22 -10.20 5.94
CA ALA A 80 -13.29 -9.23 7.03
C ALA A 80 -14.28 -8.09 6.76
N SER A 81 -14.67 -7.37 7.82
CA SER A 81 -15.47 -6.14 7.70
C SER A 81 -14.72 -5.03 6.95
N MET A 82 -15.45 -4.09 6.35
CA MET A 82 -14.86 -2.96 5.63
C MET A 82 -13.93 -2.14 6.52
N LYS A 83 -14.39 -1.81 7.74
CA LYS A 83 -13.59 -1.09 8.74
C LYS A 83 -12.24 -1.75 9.03
N LYS A 84 -12.20 -3.09 9.08
CA LYS A 84 -10.95 -3.84 9.31
C LYS A 84 -10.02 -3.76 8.10
N LYS A 85 -10.57 -3.80 6.88
CA LYS A 85 -9.79 -3.62 5.64
C LYS A 85 -9.22 -2.20 5.56
N GLU A 86 -10.03 -1.17 5.82
CA GLU A 86 -9.60 0.24 5.83
C GLU A 86 -8.47 0.48 6.83
N SER A 87 -8.68 0.07 8.09
CA SER A 87 -7.67 0.21 9.14
C SER A 87 -6.37 -0.52 8.80
N TYR A 88 -6.47 -1.69 8.16
CA TYR A 88 -5.30 -2.43 7.71
C TYR A 88 -4.51 -1.68 6.62
N VAL A 89 -5.20 -1.20 5.57
CA VAL A 89 -4.57 -0.43 4.48
C VAL A 89 -3.87 0.82 5.03
N GLU A 90 -4.56 1.60 5.87
CA GLU A 90 -3.98 2.81 6.50
C GLU A 90 -2.74 2.49 7.35
N THR A 91 -2.81 1.40 8.12
CA THR A 91 -1.68 0.99 8.97
C THR A 91 -0.48 0.59 8.12
N MET A 92 -0.68 -0.18 7.05
CA MET A 92 0.42 -0.65 6.20
C MET A 92 1.04 0.48 5.39
N GLU A 93 0.24 1.42 4.88
CA GLU A 93 0.77 2.63 4.23
C GLU A 93 1.64 3.43 5.22
N GLY A 94 1.18 3.63 6.46
CA GLY A 94 1.96 4.36 7.48
C GLY A 94 3.22 3.63 7.94
N VAL A 95 3.20 2.29 8.02
CA VAL A 95 4.39 1.48 8.32
C VAL A 95 5.41 1.61 7.19
N TYR A 96 4.97 1.48 5.94
CA TYR A 96 5.82 1.62 4.78
C TYR A 96 6.44 3.02 4.69
N GLU A 97 5.66 4.08 4.90
CA GLU A 97 6.18 5.45 4.90
C GLU A 97 7.31 5.63 5.92
N LYS A 98 7.13 5.11 7.15
CA LYS A 98 8.16 5.15 8.18
C LYS A 98 9.42 4.38 7.77
N MET A 99 9.25 3.17 7.23
CA MET A 99 10.38 2.36 6.75
C MET A 99 11.19 3.10 5.69
N ILE A 100 10.53 3.65 4.67
CA ILE A 100 11.20 4.37 3.58
C ILE A 100 11.86 5.65 4.07
N THR A 101 11.24 6.40 4.99
CA THR A 101 11.87 7.57 5.61
C THR A 101 13.17 7.19 6.32
N THR A 102 13.17 6.11 7.11
CA THR A 102 14.38 5.61 7.77
C THR A 102 15.45 5.21 6.75
N PHE A 103 15.08 4.47 5.71
CA PHE A 103 16.04 3.98 4.72
C PHE A 103 16.69 5.12 3.92
N LYS A 104 15.91 6.16 3.59
CA LYS A 104 16.42 7.39 2.96
C LYS A 104 17.36 8.14 3.90
N ALA A 105 17.00 8.27 5.18
CA ALA A 105 17.85 8.95 6.18
C ALA A 105 19.19 8.23 6.40
N GLU A 106 19.20 6.90 6.23
CA GLU A 106 20.40 6.06 6.34
C GLU A 106 21.19 5.94 5.02
N GLY A 107 20.72 6.54 3.92
CA GLY A 107 21.41 6.63 2.63
C GLY A 107 21.23 5.42 1.71
N TRP A 108 20.24 4.56 1.96
CA TRP A 108 20.00 3.36 1.16
C TRP A 108 19.08 3.60 -0.05
N LEU A 109 18.19 4.60 0.05
CA LEU A 109 17.21 4.99 -0.97
C LEU A 109 17.41 6.43 -1.43
#